data_AF-A0A4U3L2W4-F1
#
_entry.id   AF-A0A4U3L2W4-F1
#
_cell.length_a   1.000
_cell.length_b   1.000
_cell.length_c   1.000
_cell.angle_alpha   90.00
_cell.angle_beta   90.00
_cell.angle_gamma   90.00
#
_symmetry.space_group_name_H-M   'P 1'
#
loop_
_entity.id
_entity.type
_entity.pdbx_description
1 polymer ?
#
loop_
_entity_poly.entity_id
_entity_poly.type
_entity_poly.pdbx_seq_one_letter_code
_entity_poly.pdbx_strand_id
1 'polypeptide(L)' 'MSNATMMGYTVNDTNGYQRFHTRDIIVTSSIPNLADWAISNGTTYKMLKILNPWLRSRSLTVRGGKNYIIKLPK' A
#
# COMPACT_ATOMS: atom_id res chain seq x y z
N MET A 1 30.56 6.49 -39.16
CA MET A 1 29.56 5.66 -38.46
C MET A 1 30.10 5.43 -37.06
N SER A 2 29.76 6.31 -36.13
CA SER A 2 30.47 6.46 -34.85
C SER A 2 29.64 5.91 -33.70
N ASN A 3 30.27 5.06 -32.90
CA ASN A 3 29.78 4.27 -31.77
C ASN A 3 28.84 4.99 -30.79
N ALA A 4 27.53 4.92 -31.02
CA ALA A 4 26.51 5.37 -30.06
C ALA A 4 25.89 4.23 -29.22
N THR A 5 26.33 2.99 -29.41
CA THR A 5 25.68 1.80 -28.82
C THR A 5 26.28 1.36 -27.48
N MET A 6 27.30 2.05 -26.96
CA MET A 6 28.06 1.61 -25.78
C MET A 6 27.71 2.35 -24.48
N MET A 7 26.69 3.21 -24.50
CA MET A 7 26.26 4.04 -23.36
C MET A 7 24.84 3.67 -22.88
N GLY A 8 24.52 2.38 -22.87
CA GLY A 8 23.30 1.85 -22.26
C GLY A 8 23.59 1.31 -20.86
N TYR A 9 23.24 2.07 -19.82
CA TYR A 9 23.22 1.55 -18.44
C TYR A 9 22.21 0.39 -18.39
N THR A 10 22.70 -0.83 -18.22
CA THR A 10 21.86 -2.01 -17.99
C THR A 10 21.42 -1.97 -16.53
N VAL A 11 20.19 -1.50 -16.29
CA VAL A 11 19.56 -1.58 -14.97
C VAL A 11 19.42 -3.08 -14.66
N ASN A 12 20.28 -3.62 -13.81
CA ASN A 12 20.08 -4.98 -13.31
C ASN A 12 18.75 -5.01 -12.54
N ASP A 13 17.79 -5.78 -13.07
CA ASP A 13 16.41 -5.94 -12.56
C ASP A 13 16.37 -6.37 -11.07
N THR A 14 17.48 -6.90 -10.57
CA THR A 14 17.69 -7.37 -9.19
C THR A 14 17.68 -6.28 -8.11
N ASN A 15 17.74 -4.99 -8.49
CA ASN A 15 17.71 -3.87 -7.55
C ASN A 15 16.37 -3.10 -7.57
N GLY A 16 15.36 -3.61 -8.28
CA GLY A 16 14.02 -3.04 -8.25
C GLY A 16 13.41 -3.13 -6.86
N TYR A 17 12.65 -2.10 -6.46
CA TYR A 17 11.84 -2.16 -5.24
C TYR A 17 10.98 -3.42 -5.24
N GLN A 18 11.22 -4.33 -4.29
CA GLN A 18 10.43 -5.55 -4.18
C GLN A 18 8.95 -5.19 -4.01
N ARG A 19 8.10 -5.76 -4.86
CA ARG A 19 6.65 -5.59 -4.74
C ARG A 19 6.21 -6.24 -3.43
N PHE A 20 5.82 -5.44 -2.45
CA PHE A 20 5.26 -5.99 -1.20
C PHE A 20 4.06 -6.88 -1.53
N HIS A 21 4.08 -8.12 -1.03
CA HIS A 21 2.91 -8.98 -1.09
C HIS A 21 1.81 -8.36 -0.23
N THR A 22 0.74 -7.93 -0.90
CA THR A 22 -0.40 -7.29 -0.27
C THR A 22 -1.68 -8.07 -0.53
N ARG A 23 -2.62 -7.95 0.39
CA ARG A 23 -4.00 -8.45 0.29
C ARG A 23 -4.96 -7.28 0.36
N ASP A 24 -6.02 -7.33 -0.43
CA ASP A 24 -7.03 -6.29 -0.48
C ASP A 24 -8.22 -6.66 0.42
N ILE A 25 -8.69 -5.71 1.22
CA ILE A 25 -9.84 -5.86 2.11
C ILE A 25 -10.87 -4.81 1.75
N ILE A 26 -12.11 -5.25 1.51
CA ILE A 26 -13.25 -4.36 1.28
C ILE A 26 -13.81 -3.95 2.64
N VAL A 27 -13.79 -2.64 2.90
CA VAL A 27 -14.34 -2.04 4.10
C VAL A 27 -15.62 -1.28 3.75
N THR A 28 -16.72 -1.75 4.31
CA THR A 28 -18.07 -1.18 4.15
C THR A 28 -18.55 -0.41 5.38
N SER A 29 -17.81 -0.53 6.50
CA SER A 29 -18.16 0.07 7.80
C SER A 29 -17.10 1.06 8.25
N SER A 30 -17.53 2.10 8.97
CA SER A 30 -16.61 3.11 9.50
C SER A 30 -15.67 2.50 10.54
N ILE A 31 -14.39 2.85 10.45
CA ILE A 31 -13.33 2.44 11.37
C ILE A 31 -12.94 3.64 12.23
N PRO A 32 -13.30 3.68 13.53
CA PRO A 32 -13.00 4.82 14.39
C PRO A 32 -11.51 4.90 14.75
N ASN A 33 -10.81 3.78 14.85
CA ASN A 33 -9.37 3.73 15.12
C ASN A 33 -8.66 2.76 14.16
N LEU A 34 -7.90 3.32 13.21
CA LEU A 34 -7.14 2.55 12.24
C LEU A 34 -5.95 1.80 12.88
N ALA A 35 -5.45 2.25 14.03
CA ALA A 35 -4.35 1.57 14.72
C ALA A 35 -4.84 0.24 15.33
N ASP A 36 -5.95 0.28 16.05
CA ASP A 36 -6.56 -0.93 16.64
C ASP A 36 -7.02 -1.89 15.54
N TRP A 37 -7.61 -1.35 14.47
CA TRP A 37 -8.02 -2.15 13.31
C TRP A 37 -6.84 -2.78 12.57
N ALA A 38 -5.70 -2.09 12.47
CA ALA A 38 -4.48 -2.67 11.90
C ALA A 38 -4.02 -3.87 12.75
N ILE A 39 -3.96 -3.70 14.07
CA ILE A 39 -3.54 -4.76 15.00
C ILE A 39 -4.49 -5.95 14.93
N SER A 40 -5.80 -5.73 14.89
CA SER A 40 -6.79 -6.81 14.77
C SER A 40 -6.69 -7.58 13.46
N ASN A 41 -6.12 -6.97 12.42
CA ASN A 41 -5.88 -7.59 11.12
C ASN A 41 -4.46 -8.17 10.97
N GLY A 42 -3.70 -8.26 12.07
CA GLY A 42 -2.35 -8.84 12.10
C GLY A 42 -1.28 -7.96 11.48
N THR A 43 -1.49 -6.64 11.43
CA THR A 43 -0.53 -5.69 10.87
C THR A 43 -0.28 -4.52 11.83
N THR A 44 0.67 -3.67 11.48
CA THR A 44 0.97 -2.45 12.26
C THR A 44 0.35 -1.23 11.59
N TYR A 45 0.02 -0.22 12.41
CA TYR A 45 -0.48 1.06 11.90
C TYR A 45 0.48 1.71 10.90
N LYS A 46 1.79 1.57 11.11
CA LYS A 46 2.82 2.05 10.18
C LYS A 46 2.70 1.37 8.82
N MET A 47 2.58 0.04 8.78
CA MET A 47 2.47 -0.72 7.54
C MET A 47 1.17 -0.40 6.79
N LEU A 48 0.06 -0.26 7.52
CA LEU A 48 -1.21 0.20 6.96
C LEU A 48 -1.06 1.54 6.21
N LYS A 49 -0.38 2.52 6.83
CA LYS A 49 -0.18 3.86 6.24
C LYS A 49 0.76 3.85 5.04
N ILE A 50 1.80 3.02 5.07
CA ILE A 50 2.72 2.85 3.93
C ILE A 50 1.97 2.32 2.70
N LEU A 51 1.10 1.32 2.91
CA LEU A 51 0.34 0.70 1.82
C LEU A 51 -0.86 1.53 1.36
N ASN A 52 -1.36 2.42 2.21
CA ASN A 52 -2.54 3.26 1.95
C ASN A 52 -2.24 4.73 2.26
N PRO A 53 -1.39 5.40 1.46
CA PRO A 53 -0.99 6.79 1.72
C PRO A 53 -2.15 7.80 1.64
N TRP A 54 -3.28 7.40 1.05
CA TRP A 54 -4.52 8.19 1.01
C TRP A 54 -5.28 8.19 2.35
N LEU A 55 -5.03 7.22 3.25
CA LEU A 55 -5.57 7.20 4.61
C LEU A 55 -4.78 8.17 5.50
N ARG A 56 -5.00 9.48 5.39
CA ARG A 56 -4.28 10.50 6.20
C ARG A 56 -4.77 10.58 7.64
N SER A 57 -6.08 10.45 7.84
CA SER A 57 -6.73 10.47 9.16
C SER A 57 -6.38 9.26 10.02
N ARG A 58 -6.69 9.33 11.33
CA ARG A 58 -6.59 8.20 12.27
C ARG A 58 -7.81 7.28 12.24
N SER A 59 -8.90 7.74 11.61
CA SER A 59 -10.16 7.03 11.41
C SER A 59 -10.50 7.00 9.91
N LEU A 60 -11.35 6.05 9.53
CA LEU A 60 -11.96 5.97 8.21
C LEU A 60 -13.47 6.04 8.38
N THR A 61 -14.09 7.15 7.97
CA THR A 61 -15.55 7.26 7.92
C THR A 61 -16.06 6.78 6.57
N VAL A 62 -16.81 5.69 6.57
CA VAL A 62 -17.49 5.18 5.38
C VAL A 62 -18.87 5.81 5.31
N ARG A 63 -19.09 6.69 4.33
CA ARG A 63 -20.43 7.23 4.06
C ARG A 63 -21.29 6.13 3.42
N GLY A 64 -22.58 6.08 3.76
CA GLY A 64 -23.51 5.07 3.26
C GLY A 64 -23.44 4.90 1.75
N GLY A 65 -23.41 3.64 1.29
CA GLY A 65 -23.30 3.27 -0.12
C GLY A 65 -21.89 3.32 -0.71
N LYS A 66 -20.86 3.67 0.07
CA LYS A 66 -19.45 3.64 -0.37
C LYS A 66 -18.72 2.45 0.22
N ASN A 67 -17.82 1.87 -0.58
CA ASN A 67 -16.90 0.82 -0.15
C ASN A 67 -15.47 1.30 -0.40
N TYR A 68 -14.57 1.00 0.52
CA TYR A 68 -13.15 1.31 0.40
C TYR A 68 -12.33 0.03 0.33
N ILE A 69 -11.33 0.00 -0.54
CA ILE A 69 -10.39 -1.12 -0.62
C ILE A 69 -9.14 -0.71 0.14
N ILE A 70 -8.84 -1.41 1.23
CA ILE A 70 -7.64 -1.20 2.04
C ILE A 70 -6.64 -2.32 1.75
N LYS A 71 -5.41 -1.93 1.43
CA LYS A 71 -4.30 -2.87 1.21
C LYS A 71 -3.60 -3.19 2.51
N LEU A 72 -3.52 -4.47 2.85
CA LEU A 72 -2.76 -4.95 4.00
C LEU A 72 -1.59 -5.83 3.55
N PRO A 73 -0.53 -5.96 4.37
CA PRO A 73 0.47 -6.98 4.11
C PRO A 73 -0.17 -8.38 4.21
N LYS A 74 0.38 -9.31 3.43
CA LYS A 74 0.05 -10.73 3.54
C LYS A 74 0.68 -11.33 4.80
#